data_AF-A0A947HMK5-F1
#
_entry.id   AF-A0A947HMK5-F1
#
_cell.length_a   1.000
_cell.length_b   1.000
_cell.length_c   1.000
_cell.angle_alpha   90.00
_cell.angle_beta   90.00
_cell.angle_gamma   90.00
#
_symmetry.space_group_name_H-M   'P 1'
#
loop_
_entity.id
_entity.type
_entity.pdbx_description
1 polymer ?
#
loop_
_entity_poly.entity_id
_entity_poly.type
_entity_poly.pdbx_seq_one_letter_code
_entity_poly.pdbx_strand_id
1 'polypeptide(L)'
;MPVVEPTLVPADIAWILVATGLVLLMTPALAFFYGGLVRSKNALNTMMMSFASFGVVGVVWVLVAYSIAFSTGNDWIGGFDHALLAGVGLEPKGTIPHVLFMIYQGTFAIITAALISGAVVERMRFLPYLIFIALWTIVVYAPVAHWVWGGGWLFKKGALDFAGGTVVHVNAAVAALVAALVVGPRHDYGKQAPLPHNVPFVLLGAGLLWFGWLGFNGGSALAANAAAALAASNTIIAPFATVLVWMALDHARSGHITAVGVATAIVVGLVAITPAAGLISPMHALLLGAIAAFPSYFGIMMRSRSRLDDSLDVTPA
;
A
#
# COMPACT_ATOMS: atom_id res chain seq x y z
N MET A 1 -20.66 -25.72 24.53
CA MET A 1 -19.58 -26.25 23.66
C MET A 1 -18.26 -25.88 24.33
N PRO A 2 -17.32 -26.81 24.52
CA PRO A 2 -16.02 -26.43 25.07
C PRO A 2 -15.41 -25.38 24.15
N VAL A 3 -15.04 -24.23 24.72
CA VAL A 3 -14.28 -23.20 24.02
C VAL A 3 -12.92 -23.82 23.76
N VAL A 4 -12.70 -24.31 22.54
CA VAL A 4 -11.37 -24.74 22.10
C VAL A 4 -10.53 -23.47 22.11
N GLU A 5 -9.60 -23.35 23.05
CA GLU A 5 -8.64 -22.24 23.03
C GLU A 5 -7.97 -22.21 21.65
N PRO A 6 -7.83 -21.03 21.02
CA PRO A 6 -7.17 -20.94 19.73
C PRO A 6 -5.74 -21.48 19.84
N THR A 7 -5.52 -22.69 19.35
CA THR A 7 -4.19 -23.28 19.33
C THR A 7 -3.40 -22.65 18.21
N LEU A 8 -2.15 -22.25 18.49
CA LEU A 8 -1.21 -21.81 17.48
C LEU A 8 -1.06 -22.88 16.39
N VAL A 9 -1.16 -22.48 15.12
CA VAL A 9 -1.02 -23.37 13.97
C VAL A 9 0.33 -23.12 13.29
N PRO A 10 1.28 -24.07 13.33
CA PRO A 10 2.62 -23.86 12.78
C PRO A 10 2.65 -23.45 11.29
N ALA A 11 1.72 -23.97 10.48
CA ALA A 11 1.60 -23.62 9.07
C ALA A 11 1.18 -22.15 8.87
N ASP A 12 0.25 -21.65 9.69
CA ASP A 12 -0.18 -20.26 9.65
C ASP A 12 0.95 -19.33 10.09
N ILE A 13 1.68 -19.71 11.15
CA ILE A 13 2.87 -18.98 11.60
C ILE A 13 3.92 -18.89 10.50
N ALA A 14 4.25 -20.02 9.87
CA ALA A 14 5.22 -20.06 8.78
C ALA A 14 4.79 -19.18 7.61
N TRP A 15 3.50 -19.24 7.22
CA TRP A 15 2.97 -18.41 6.15
C TRP A 15 3.04 -16.92 6.50
N ILE A 16 2.63 -16.51 7.70
CA ILE A 16 2.60 -15.09 8.07
C ILE A 16 4.01 -14.53 8.33
N LEU A 17 4.98 -15.34 8.76
CA LEU A 17 6.39 -14.94 8.78
C LEU A 17 6.91 -14.61 7.36
N VAL A 18 6.64 -15.49 6.40
CA VAL A 18 7.02 -15.26 5.00
C VAL A 18 6.28 -14.05 4.42
N ALA A 19 4.96 -13.97 4.63
CA ALA A 19 4.13 -12.86 4.18
C ALA A 19 4.62 -11.52 4.74
N THR A 20 5.01 -11.46 6.02
CA THR A 20 5.60 -10.27 6.64
C THR A 20 6.88 -9.85 5.92
N GLY A 21 7.78 -10.79 5.61
CA GLY A 21 9.00 -10.50 4.85
C GLY A 21 8.72 -9.98 3.43
N LEU A 22 7.72 -10.55 2.76
CA LEU A 22 7.27 -10.12 1.44
C LEU A 22 6.70 -8.70 1.45
N VAL A 23 5.87 -8.36 2.44
CA VAL A 23 5.32 -6.99 2.56
C VAL A 23 6.41 -6.00 2.95
N LEU A 24 7.33 -6.37 3.85
CA LEU A 24 8.47 -5.52 4.22
C LEU A 24 9.33 -5.14 2.99
N LEU A 25 9.52 -6.10 2.06
CA LEU A 25 10.24 -5.89 0.79
C LEU A 25 9.55 -4.87 -0.14
N MET A 26 8.24 -4.66 -0.01
CA MET A 26 7.53 -3.69 -0.84
C MET A 26 8.02 -2.26 -0.64
N THR A 27 8.52 -1.90 0.54
CA THR A 27 9.00 -0.53 0.81
C THR A 27 10.31 -0.20 0.05
N PRO A 28 11.33 -1.08 0.03
CA PRO A 28 12.48 -0.97 -0.86
C PRO A 28 12.09 -1.05 -2.34
N ALA A 29 11.14 -1.93 -2.70
CA ALA A 29 10.64 -2.01 -4.07
C ALA A 29 10.03 -0.67 -4.53
N LEU A 30 9.24 -0.04 -3.66
CA LEU A 30 8.70 1.30 -3.88
C LEU A 30 9.80 2.36 -4.01
N ALA A 31 10.87 2.25 -3.21
CA ALA A 31 12.03 3.13 -3.31
C ALA A 31 12.64 3.06 -4.73
N PHE A 32 12.82 1.87 -5.30
CA PHE A 32 13.28 1.72 -6.68
C PHE A 32 12.27 2.25 -7.69
N PHE A 33 10.98 1.94 -7.50
CA PHE A 33 9.90 2.38 -8.37
C PHE A 33 9.86 3.92 -8.47
N TYR A 34 9.76 4.61 -7.34
CA TYR A 34 9.74 6.08 -7.28
C TYR A 34 11.09 6.70 -7.62
N GLY A 35 12.19 6.10 -7.16
CA GLY A 35 13.55 6.53 -7.48
C GLY A 35 13.73 6.62 -8.99
N GLY A 36 13.39 5.56 -9.74
CA GLY A 36 13.51 5.51 -11.20
C GLY A 36 12.67 6.56 -11.95
N LEU A 37 11.51 6.96 -11.40
CA LEU A 37 10.61 7.93 -12.00
C LEU A 37 11.05 9.39 -11.83
N VAL A 38 11.81 9.71 -10.77
CA VAL A 38 12.30 11.08 -10.54
C VAL A 38 13.57 11.38 -11.34
N ARG A 39 14.01 12.64 -11.31
CA ARG A 39 15.28 13.08 -11.89
C ARG A 39 16.45 12.51 -11.09
N SER A 40 17.56 12.20 -11.78
CA SER A 40 18.76 11.59 -11.19
C SER A 40 19.27 12.33 -9.95
N LYS A 41 19.29 13.66 -9.98
CA LYS A 41 19.71 14.51 -8.85
C LYS A 41 18.89 14.30 -7.56
N ASN A 42 17.66 13.81 -7.68
CA ASN A 42 16.74 13.63 -6.56
C ASN A 42 16.51 12.14 -6.20
N ALA A 43 16.99 11.21 -7.03
CA ALA A 43 16.75 9.78 -6.87
C ALA A 43 17.11 9.25 -5.47
N LEU A 44 18.28 9.63 -4.95
CA LEU A 44 18.72 9.22 -3.62
C LEU A 44 17.77 9.74 -2.53
N ASN A 45 17.38 11.02 -2.58
CA ASN A 45 16.46 11.58 -1.61
C ASN A 45 15.08 10.89 -1.67
N THR A 46 14.57 10.63 -2.87
CA THR A 46 13.32 9.87 -3.07
C THR A 46 13.37 8.50 -2.44
N MET A 47 14.44 7.75 -2.69
CA MET A 47 14.64 6.42 -2.08
C MET A 47 14.72 6.51 -0.56
N MET A 48 15.44 7.52 -0.04
CA MET A 48 15.55 7.76 1.40
C MET A 48 14.21 8.08 2.05
N MET A 49 13.27 8.73 1.37
CA MET A 49 11.92 8.98 1.91
C MET A 49 11.15 7.67 2.14
N SER A 50 11.32 6.67 1.27
CA SER A 50 10.76 5.33 1.48
C SER A 50 11.47 4.60 2.62
N PHE A 51 12.80 4.57 2.64
CA PHE A 51 13.54 3.88 3.71
C PHE A 51 13.36 4.51 5.09
N ALA A 52 13.20 5.84 5.17
CA ALA A 52 12.96 6.52 6.44
C ALA A 52 11.62 6.15 7.08
N SER A 53 10.64 5.70 6.28
CA SER A 53 9.38 5.19 6.81
C SER A 53 9.57 3.98 7.73
N PHE A 54 10.56 3.11 7.47
CA PHE A 54 10.87 1.98 8.36
C PHE A 54 11.17 2.45 9.79
N GLY A 55 12.04 3.44 9.93
CA GLY A 55 12.44 3.95 11.24
C GLY A 55 11.32 4.73 11.90
N VAL A 56 10.76 5.72 11.19
CA VAL A 56 9.78 6.63 11.77
C VAL A 56 8.45 5.93 12.06
N VAL A 57 7.87 5.27 11.05
CA VAL A 57 6.56 4.64 11.18
C VAL A 57 6.66 3.36 11.99
N GLY A 58 7.75 2.59 11.86
CA GLY A 58 7.98 1.41 12.68
C GLY A 58 8.07 1.73 14.17
N VAL A 59 8.80 2.78 14.55
CA VAL A 59 8.86 3.23 15.95
C VAL A 59 7.48 3.73 16.42
N VAL A 60 6.81 4.59 15.66
CA VAL A 60 5.46 5.08 16.01
C VAL A 60 4.46 3.92 16.17
N TRP A 61 4.53 2.92 15.30
CA TRP A 61 3.69 1.72 15.33
C TRP A 61 3.83 0.97 16.65
N VAL A 62 5.07 0.61 17.00
CA VAL A 62 5.40 -0.16 18.20
C VAL A 62 5.07 0.63 19.47
N LEU A 63 5.31 1.94 19.49
CA LEU A 63 5.08 2.75 20.69
C LEU A 63 3.60 3.00 20.97
N VAL A 64 2.78 3.25 19.93
CA VAL A 64 1.40 3.72 20.17
C VAL A 64 0.41 3.35 19.07
N ALA A 65 0.78 3.42 17.78
CA ALA A 65 -0.21 3.34 16.71
C ALA A 65 -0.81 1.93 16.54
N TYR A 66 -0.08 0.87 16.91
CA TYR A 66 -0.65 -0.48 17.00
C TYR A 66 -1.83 -0.55 17.97
N SER A 67 -1.67 0.07 19.15
CA SER A 67 -2.74 0.11 20.15
C SER A 67 -3.96 0.87 19.63
N ILE A 68 -3.75 2.05 19.05
CA ILE A 68 -4.83 2.86 18.48
C ILE A 68 -5.59 2.09 17.39
N ALA A 69 -4.90 1.25 16.61
CA ALA A 69 -5.51 0.45 15.57
C ALA A 69 -6.25 -0.79 16.12
N PHE A 70 -5.66 -1.52 17.08
CA PHE A 70 -6.08 -2.89 17.42
C PHE A 70 -6.38 -3.20 18.89
N SER A 71 -6.27 -2.23 19.81
CA SER A 71 -6.83 -2.36 21.17
C SER A 71 -8.33 -2.02 21.18
N THR A 72 -9.04 -2.50 22.20
CA THR A 72 -10.46 -2.18 22.39
C THR A 72 -10.64 -0.68 22.60
N GLY A 73 -11.57 -0.09 21.83
CA GLY A 73 -11.93 1.32 21.94
C GLY A 73 -13.39 1.53 21.61
N ASN A 74 -13.68 2.51 20.76
CA ASN A 74 -15.01 2.80 20.25
C ASN A 74 -15.04 2.65 18.72
N ASP A 75 -16.19 2.95 18.10
CA ASP A 75 -16.38 2.83 16.65
C ASP A 75 -15.35 3.58 15.78
N TRP A 76 -14.69 4.61 16.31
CA TRP A 76 -13.82 5.52 15.57
C TRP A 76 -12.34 5.39 15.92
N ILE A 77 -11.99 4.92 17.11
CA ILE A 77 -10.61 4.84 17.57
C ILE A 77 -10.46 3.75 18.61
N GLY A 78 -9.35 3.00 18.52
CA GLY A 78 -8.95 2.02 19.53
C GLY A 78 -8.45 2.67 20.82
N GLY A 79 -8.05 1.82 21.77
CA GLY A 79 -7.55 2.24 23.07
C GLY A 79 -6.03 2.31 23.15
N PHE A 80 -5.53 2.47 24.38
CA PHE A 80 -4.11 2.50 24.72
C PHE A 80 -3.65 1.23 25.48
N ASP A 81 -4.46 0.17 25.48
CA ASP A 81 -4.15 -1.06 26.24
C ASP A 81 -2.88 -1.77 25.76
N HIS A 82 -2.52 -1.59 24.48
CA HIS A 82 -1.31 -2.13 23.87
C HIS A 82 -0.24 -1.06 23.63
N ALA A 83 -0.34 0.11 24.27
CA ALA A 83 0.71 1.12 24.21
C ALA A 83 2.03 0.52 24.71
N LEU A 84 3.14 0.86 24.05
CA LEU A 84 4.46 0.27 24.31
C LEU A 84 4.47 -1.27 24.22
N LEU A 85 3.56 -1.86 23.43
CA LEU A 85 3.34 -3.30 23.30
C LEU A 85 2.94 -4.01 24.61
N ALA A 86 2.30 -3.30 25.53
CA ALA A 86 1.75 -3.92 26.74
C ALA A 86 0.76 -5.05 26.38
N GLY A 87 1.02 -6.25 26.91
CA GLY A 87 0.21 -7.43 26.64
C GLY A 87 0.24 -7.92 25.18
N VAL A 88 1.27 -7.57 24.41
CA VAL A 88 1.52 -8.09 23.05
C VAL A 88 2.70 -9.05 23.10
N GLY A 89 2.42 -10.34 23.17
CA GLY A 89 3.42 -11.39 23.35
C GLY A 89 3.22 -12.60 22.43
N LEU A 90 3.54 -13.78 22.97
CA LEU A 90 3.47 -15.05 22.23
C LEU A 90 2.10 -15.73 22.33
N GLU A 91 1.16 -15.12 23.04
CA GLU A 91 -0.21 -15.58 23.14
C GLU A 91 -0.91 -15.59 21.77
N PRO A 92 -1.90 -16.48 21.56
CA PRO A 92 -2.63 -16.54 20.31
C PRO A 92 -3.46 -15.28 20.02
N LYS A 93 -3.32 -14.75 18.80
CA LYS A 93 -4.27 -13.85 18.16
C LYS A 93 -4.79 -14.52 16.90
N GLY A 94 -5.95 -15.17 17.01
CA GLY A 94 -6.37 -16.16 16.03
C GLY A 94 -5.49 -17.41 16.15
N THR A 95 -4.90 -17.86 15.05
CA THR A 95 -4.03 -19.05 14.98
C THR A 95 -2.53 -18.74 14.98
N ILE A 96 -2.16 -17.46 15.11
CA ILE A 96 -0.77 -16.97 15.12
C ILE A 96 -0.45 -16.22 16.42
N PRO A 97 0.83 -16.06 16.81
CA PRO A 97 1.21 -15.22 17.94
C PRO A 97 0.78 -13.75 17.76
N HIS A 98 0.35 -13.11 18.83
CA HIS A 98 -0.05 -11.71 18.82
C HIS A 98 1.07 -10.78 18.35
N VAL A 99 2.31 -11.05 18.76
CA VAL A 99 3.49 -10.32 18.27
C VAL A 99 3.70 -10.45 16.76
N LEU A 100 3.36 -11.61 16.17
CA LEU A 100 3.45 -11.83 14.73
C LEU A 100 2.35 -11.06 13.99
N PHE A 101 1.12 -11.05 14.50
CA PHE A 101 0.06 -10.20 13.97
C PHE A 101 0.45 -8.72 14.01
N MET A 102 1.01 -8.25 15.15
CA MET A 102 1.44 -6.86 15.33
C MET A 102 2.47 -6.44 14.30
N ILE A 103 3.53 -7.25 14.09
CA ILE A 103 4.59 -6.89 13.15
C ILE A 103 4.12 -7.01 11.69
N TYR A 104 3.27 -8.00 11.36
CA TYR A 104 2.66 -8.11 10.04
C TYR A 104 1.87 -6.85 9.69
N GLN A 105 0.97 -6.41 10.57
CA GLN A 105 0.20 -5.17 10.39
C GLN A 105 1.09 -3.92 10.33
N GLY A 106 2.20 -3.90 11.09
CA GLY A 106 3.17 -2.80 11.05
C GLY A 106 3.79 -2.60 9.66
N THR A 107 3.98 -3.68 8.89
CA THR A 107 4.50 -3.56 7.52
C THR A 107 3.53 -2.83 6.59
N PHE A 108 2.21 -2.95 6.80
CA PHE A 108 1.19 -2.21 6.05
C PHE A 108 1.25 -0.72 6.38
N ALA A 109 1.38 -0.36 7.67
CA ALA A 109 1.54 1.02 8.09
C ALA A 109 2.74 1.70 7.43
N ILE A 110 3.88 0.99 7.39
CA ILE A 110 5.14 1.46 6.80
C ILE A 110 4.97 1.73 5.31
N ILE A 111 4.50 0.73 4.53
CA ILE A 111 4.34 0.92 3.08
C ILE A 111 3.31 2.00 2.76
N THR A 112 2.23 2.10 3.53
CA THR A 112 1.19 3.13 3.32
C THR A 112 1.76 4.54 3.46
N ALA A 113 2.53 4.79 4.52
CA ALA A 113 3.18 6.08 4.71
C ALA A 113 4.22 6.37 3.62
N ALA A 114 4.97 5.35 3.18
CA ALA A 114 5.96 5.48 2.12
C ALA A 114 5.33 5.87 0.77
N LEU A 115 4.12 5.39 0.44
CA LEU A 115 3.39 5.77 -0.77
C LEU A 115 3.17 7.29 -0.86
N ILE A 116 2.91 7.95 0.26
CA ILE A 116 2.62 9.39 0.29
C ILE A 116 3.83 10.21 -0.23
N SER A 117 5.05 9.70 -0.06
CA SER A 117 6.27 10.37 -0.53
C SER A 117 6.25 10.65 -2.04
N GLY A 118 5.62 9.78 -2.83
CA GLY A 118 5.61 9.90 -4.28
C GLY A 118 4.89 11.15 -4.77
N ALA A 119 3.89 11.64 -4.03
CA ALA A 119 3.23 12.88 -4.36
C ALA A 119 4.10 14.09 -4.01
N VAL A 120 4.82 14.09 -2.88
CA VAL A 120 5.52 15.27 -2.35
C VAL A 120 7.02 15.34 -2.70
N VAL A 121 7.50 14.38 -3.49
CA VAL A 121 8.91 14.28 -3.86
C VAL A 121 9.40 15.51 -4.63
N GLU A 122 10.68 15.86 -4.45
CA GLU A 122 11.34 17.05 -5.01
C GLU A 122 10.83 18.42 -4.52
N ARG A 123 9.86 18.48 -3.60
CA ARG A 123 9.25 19.75 -3.15
C ARG A 123 8.91 19.86 -1.67
N MET A 124 8.85 18.75 -0.93
CA MET A 124 8.79 18.77 0.53
C MET A 124 10.19 18.55 1.12
N ARG A 125 10.56 19.34 2.13
CA ARG A 125 11.80 19.11 2.87
C ARG A 125 11.71 17.79 3.65
N PHE A 126 12.84 17.09 3.75
CA PHE A 126 12.92 15.76 4.35
C PHE A 126 12.42 15.70 5.80
N LEU A 127 12.89 16.61 6.67
CA LEU A 127 12.50 16.59 8.09
C LEU A 127 10.99 16.87 8.30
N PRO A 128 10.36 17.88 7.67
CA PRO A 128 8.90 18.01 7.68
C PRO A 128 8.16 16.78 7.19
N TYR A 129 8.67 16.08 6.16
CA TYR A 129 8.07 14.82 5.70
C TYR A 129 8.10 13.74 6.79
N LEU A 130 9.22 13.58 7.51
CA LEU A 130 9.31 12.62 8.62
C LEU A 130 8.30 12.92 9.73
N ILE A 131 8.17 14.20 10.12
CA ILE A 131 7.19 14.63 11.13
C ILE A 131 5.77 14.37 10.63
N PHE A 132 5.49 14.69 9.36
CA PHE A 132 4.20 14.46 8.74
C PHE A 132 3.80 12.99 8.79
N ILE A 133 4.65 12.07 8.32
CA ILE A 133 4.32 10.64 8.32
C ILE A 133 4.17 10.08 9.75
N ALA A 134 4.97 10.56 10.71
CA ALA A 134 4.83 10.16 12.11
C ALA A 134 3.46 10.53 12.68
N LEU A 135 3.05 11.79 12.51
CA LEU A 135 1.75 12.27 12.98
C LEU A 135 0.60 11.62 12.21
N TRP A 136 0.73 11.52 10.89
CA TRP A 136 -0.27 10.91 10.01
C TRP A 136 -0.54 9.44 10.38
N THR A 137 0.50 8.68 10.74
CA THR A 137 0.33 7.30 11.21
C THR A 137 -0.54 7.23 12.47
N ILE A 138 -0.38 8.17 13.41
CA ILE A 138 -1.14 8.20 14.66
C ILE A 138 -2.58 8.67 14.43
N VAL A 139 -2.76 9.77 13.69
CA VAL A 139 -4.05 10.48 13.64
C VAL A 139 -4.92 10.10 12.44
N VAL A 140 -4.35 9.43 11.42
CA VAL A 140 -5.08 9.01 10.22
C VAL A 140 -4.99 7.51 10.03
N TYR A 141 -3.78 6.96 9.87
CA TYR A 141 -3.63 5.54 9.55
C TYR A 141 -4.23 4.63 10.61
N ALA A 142 -3.83 4.79 11.87
CA ALA A 142 -4.29 3.91 12.95
C ALA A 142 -5.81 4.00 13.18
N PRO A 143 -6.46 5.19 13.19
CA PRO A 143 -7.91 5.28 13.20
C PRO A 143 -8.58 4.61 12.00
N VAL A 144 -8.10 4.82 10.77
CA VAL A 144 -8.69 4.17 9.58
C VAL A 144 -8.52 2.65 9.64
N ALA A 145 -7.36 2.15 10.08
CA ALA A 145 -7.15 0.72 10.34
C ALA A 145 -8.11 0.20 11.42
N HIS A 146 -8.40 1.00 12.45
CA HIS A 146 -9.40 0.66 13.46
C HIS A 146 -10.80 0.54 12.86
N TRP A 147 -11.19 1.50 12.01
CA TRP A 147 -12.52 1.51 11.37
C TRP A 147 -12.78 0.20 10.61
N VAL A 148 -11.77 -0.28 9.89
CA VAL A 148 -11.91 -1.37 8.91
C VAL A 148 -11.51 -2.74 9.48
N TRP A 149 -10.44 -2.81 10.27
CA TRP A 149 -9.86 -4.07 10.76
C TRP A 149 -9.86 -4.21 12.28
N GLY A 150 -9.82 -3.10 13.01
CA GLY A 150 -9.76 -3.07 14.48
C GLY A 150 -11.10 -3.25 15.20
N GLY A 151 -12.18 -3.54 14.46
CA GLY A 151 -13.53 -3.67 15.03
C GLY A 151 -14.33 -2.37 15.12
N GLY A 152 -13.92 -1.33 14.39
CA GLY A 152 -14.64 -0.05 14.33
C GLY A 152 -15.89 -0.08 13.43
N TRP A 153 -16.38 1.11 13.06
CA TRP A 153 -17.69 1.27 12.43
C TRP A 153 -17.82 0.66 11.03
N LEU A 154 -16.77 0.69 10.20
CA LEU A 154 -16.81 0.09 8.85
C LEU A 154 -16.85 -1.44 8.95
N PHE A 155 -16.05 -2.00 9.85
CA PHE A 155 -16.09 -3.43 10.18
C PHE A 155 -17.50 -3.85 10.62
N LYS A 156 -18.13 -3.11 11.54
CA LYS A 156 -19.49 -3.39 12.04
C LYS A 156 -20.58 -3.24 10.97
N LYS A 157 -20.37 -2.39 9.97
CA LYS A 157 -21.27 -2.27 8.80
C LYS A 157 -21.05 -3.34 7.73
N GLY A 158 -20.08 -4.23 7.90
CA GLY A 158 -19.76 -5.29 6.94
C GLY A 158 -19.01 -4.79 5.71
N ALA A 159 -18.22 -3.71 5.84
CA ALA A 159 -17.37 -3.24 4.76
C ALA A 159 -16.38 -4.35 4.35
N LEU A 160 -16.33 -4.65 3.06
CA LEU A 160 -15.43 -5.65 2.50
C LEU A 160 -14.13 -4.98 2.05
N ASP A 161 -13.09 -5.16 2.85
CA ASP A 161 -11.75 -4.73 2.51
C ASP A 161 -10.72 -5.78 2.96
N PHE A 162 -10.46 -6.73 2.06
CA PHE A 162 -9.69 -7.93 2.37
C PHE A 162 -8.25 -7.64 2.80
N ALA A 163 -7.55 -6.76 2.09
CA ALA A 163 -6.13 -6.48 2.32
C ALA A 163 -5.79 -4.98 2.38
N GLY A 164 -6.75 -4.06 2.31
CA GLY A 164 -6.50 -2.64 2.58
C GLY A 164 -6.63 -1.73 1.36
N GLY A 165 -7.62 -1.97 0.51
CA GLY A 165 -8.03 -1.02 -0.52
C GLY A 165 -8.34 0.35 0.09
N THR A 166 -9.04 0.37 1.23
CA THR A 166 -9.33 1.61 1.96
C THR A 166 -8.20 2.00 2.90
N VAL A 167 -7.74 1.08 3.76
CA VAL A 167 -6.76 1.37 4.82
C VAL A 167 -5.41 1.82 4.27
N VAL A 168 -4.99 1.25 3.14
CA VAL A 168 -3.70 1.53 2.50
C VAL A 168 -3.90 2.47 1.31
N HIS A 169 -4.56 2.01 0.24
CA HIS A 169 -4.47 2.69 -1.05
C HIS A 169 -5.28 3.99 -1.11
N VAL A 170 -6.57 3.94 -0.79
CA VAL A 170 -7.41 5.16 -0.77
C VAL A 170 -6.88 6.14 0.29
N ASN A 171 -6.49 5.65 1.46
CA ASN A 171 -5.96 6.48 2.53
C ASN A 171 -4.66 7.20 2.13
N ALA A 172 -3.69 6.48 1.55
CA ALA A 172 -2.47 7.07 1.04
C ALA A 172 -2.72 8.03 -0.14
N ALA A 173 -3.61 7.67 -1.08
CA ALA A 173 -3.95 8.51 -2.23
C ALA A 173 -4.59 9.83 -1.80
N VAL A 174 -5.52 9.81 -0.84
CA VAL A 174 -6.12 11.04 -0.29
C VAL A 174 -5.09 11.87 0.47
N ALA A 175 -4.23 11.24 1.28
CA ALA A 175 -3.15 11.94 1.98
C ALA A 175 -2.15 12.58 1.01
N ALA A 176 -1.78 11.87 -0.05
CA ALA A 176 -0.94 12.33 -1.16
C ALA A 176 -1.56 13.53 -1.88
N LEU A 177 -2.84 13.45 -2.23
CA LEU A 177 -3.58 14.55 -2.85
C LEU A 177 -3.59 15.81 -1.97
N VAL A 178 -3.96 15.67 -0.69
CA VAL A 178 -4.00 16.79 0.25
C VAL A 178 -2.61 17.38 0.46
N ALA A 179 -1.59 16.54 0.63
CA ALA A 179 -0.22 17.00 0.78
C ALA A 179 0.28 17.72 -0.48
N ALA A 180 -0.05 17.22 -1.67
CA ALA A 180 0.27 17.88 -2.94
C ALA A 180 -0.39 19.27 -3.08
N LEU A 181 -1.64 19.40 -2.63
CA LEU A 181 -2.37 20.67 -2.63
C LEU A 181 -1.79 21.68 -1.62
N VAL A 182 -1.43 21.23 -0.42
CA VAL A 182 -0.91 22.09 0.65
C VAL A 182 0.54 22.53 0.38
N VAL A 183 1.40 21.62 -0.08
CA VAL A 183 2.80 21.94 -0.42
C VAL A 183 2.88 22.82 -1.67
N GLY A 184 1.93 22.65 -2.60
CA GLY A 184 1.87 23.39 -3.84
C GLY A 184 2.80 22.84 -4.93
N PRO A 185 2.70 23.37 -6.17
CA PRO A 185 3.43 22.86 -7.32
C PRO A 185 4.91 23.27 -7.33
N ARG A 186 5.76 22.45 -7.98
CA ARG A 186 7.16 22.81 -8.25
C ARG A 186 7.25 24.06 -9.12
N HIS A 187 8.30 24.87 -8.93
CA HIS A 187 8.54 26.10 -9.71
C HIS A 187 8.69 25.88 -11.23
N ASP A 188 9.10 24.68 -11.62
CA ASP A 188 9.28 24.24 -13.00
C ASP A 188 8.16 23.29 -13.49
N TYR A 189 7.10 23.10 -12.69
CA TYR A 189 5.97 22.27 -13.07
C TYR A 189 5.31 22.80 -14.35
N GLY A 190 5.04 21.91 -15.31
CA GLY A 190 4.47 22.25 -16.61
C GLY A 190 5.43 22.93 -17.60
N LYS A 191 6.66 23.28 -17.20
CA LYS A 191 7.68 23.86 -18.11
C LYS A 191 8.45 22.80 -18.89
N GLN A 192 8.72 21.66 -18.27
CA GLN A 192 9.36 20.50 -18.88
C GLN A 192 8.75 19.21 -18.31
N ALA A 193 8.50 18.22 -19.17
CA ALA A 193 8.08 16.91 -18.71
C ALA A 193 9.27 16.22 -18.02
N PRO A 194 9.18 15.86 -16.72
CA PRO A 194 10.25 15.09 -16.08
C PRO A 194 10.31 13.72 -16.75
N LEU A 195 11.43 13.42 -17.42
CA LEU A 195 11.70 12.09 -17.93
C LEU A 195 12.24 11.21 -16.80
N PRO A 196 11.75 9.96 -16.68
CA PRO A 196 12.30 8.98 -15.75
C PRO A 196 13.79 8.81 -15.98
N HIS A 197 14.60 8.95 -14.93
CA HIS A 197 16.05 8.87 -15.08
C HIS A 197 16.55 7.43 -15.26
N ASN A 198 15.78 6.43 -14.80
CA ASN A 198 16.17 5.02 -14.86
C ASN A 198 14.94 4.10 -14.96
N VAL A 199 14.49 3.84 -16.19
CA VAL A 199 13.34 2.96 -16.47
C VAL A 199 13.55 1.51 -15.99
N PRO A 200 14.74 0.89 -16.11
CA PRO A 200 15.00 -0.40 -15.49
C PRO A 200 14.72 -0.45 -13.98
N PHE A 201 14.99 0.62 -13.23
CA PHE A 201 14.63 0.70 -11.80
C PHE A 201 13.12 0.74 -11.57
N VAL A 202 12.37 1.40 -12.45
CA VAL A 202 10.90 1.41 -12.40
C VAL A 202 10.37 -0.02 -12.62
N LEU A 203 10.88 -0.74 -13.61
CA LEU A 203 10.50 -2.13 -13.87
C LEU A 203 10.89 -3.07 -12.72
N LEU A 204 12.10 -2.90 -12.16
CA LEU A 204 12.55 -3.66 -10.99
C LEU A 204 11.63 -3.41 -9.79
N GLY A 205 11.32 -2.15 -9.50
CA GLY A 205 10.42 -1.77 -8.42
C GLY A 205 9.03 -2.36 -8.60
N ALA A 206 8.44 -2.26 -9.79
CA ALA A 206 7.12 -2.83 -10.07
C ALA A 206 7.11 -4.37 -9.95
N GLY A 207 8.15 -5.06 -10.43
CA GLY A 207 8.27 -6.51 -10.30
C GLY A 207 8.41 -6.97 -8.85
N LEU A 208 9.23 -6.26 -8.06
CA LEU A 208 9.39 -6.54 -6.63
C LEU A 208 8.13 -6.19 -5.82
N LEU A 209 7.42 -5.12 -6.19
CA LEU A 209 6.11 -4.78 -5.61
C LEU A 209 5.11 -5.89 -5.86
N TRP A 210 5.02 -6.40 -7.10
CA TRP A 210 4.13 -7.52 -7.43
C TRP A 210 4.48 -8.78 -6.63
N PHE A 211 5.77 -9.11 -6.52
CA PHE A 211 6.24 -10.22 -5.71
C PHE A 211 5.88 -10.05 -4.22
N GLY A 212 6.14 -8.88 -3.64
CA GLY A 212 5.79 -8.57 -2.25
C GLY A 212 4.28 -8.57 -2.00
N TRP A 213 3.49 -8.19 -3.00
CA TRP A 213 2.03 -8.15 -2.92
C TRP A 213 1.39 -9.51 -2.68
N LEU A 214 2.09 -10.61 -2.99
CA LEU A 214 1.64 -11.97 -2.65
C LEU A 214 1.54 -12.16 -1.14
N GLY A 215 2.47 -11.59 -0.36
CA GLY A 215 2.39 -11.55 1.10
C GLY A 215 1.38 -10.53 1.61
N PHE A 216 1.18 -9.43 0.87
CA PHE A 216 0.20 -8.40 1.21
C PHE A 216 -1.23 -8.95 1.12
N ASN A 217 -1.63 -9.43 -0.06
CA ASN A 217 -2.97 -9.97 -0.26
C ASN A 217 -3.08 -11.38 0.34
N GLY A 218 -2.19 -12.32 -0.03
CA GLY A 218 -2.28 -13.70 0.45
C GLY A 218 -2.13 -13.85 1.96
N GLY A 219 -1.31 -13.00 2.60
CA GLY A 219 -1.15 -12.99 4.06
C GLY A 219 -2.33 -12.36 4.80
N SER A 220 -3.17 -11.56 4.14
CA SER A 220 -4.32 -10.91 4.79
C SER A 220 -5.44 -11.89 5.18
N ALA A 221 -5.36 -13.13 4.71
CA ALA A 221 -6.17 -14.24 5.25
C ALA A 221 -5.78 -14.65 6.68
N LEU A 222 -4.60 -14.23 7.16
CA LEU A 222 -4.01 -14.53 8.47
C LEU A 222 -3.80 -16.03 8.76
N ALA A 223 -3.91 -16.88 7.73
CA ALA A 223 -3.77 -18.32 7.81
C ALA A 223 -3.38 -18.92 6.44
N ALA A 224 -2.80 -20.11 6.45
CA ALA A 224 -2.46 -20.88 5.26
C ALA A 224 -3.68 -21.71 4.80
N ASN A 225 -4.64 -21.04 4.17
CA ASN A 225 -5.94 -21.62 3.83
C ASN A 225 -6.41 -21.31 2.39
N ALA A 226 -7.64 -21.74 2.05
CA ALA A 226 -8.22 -21.52 0.73
C ALA A 226 -8.39 -20.02 0.37
N ALA A 227 -8.66 -19.15 1.35
CA ALA A 227 -8.75 -17.71 1.11
C ALA A 227 -7.39 -17.10 0.77
N ALA A 228 -6.32 -17.53 1.44
CA ALA A 228 -4.94 -17.14 1.10
C ALA A 228 -4.56 -17.58 -0.32
N ALA A 229 -4.89 -18.83 -0.69
CA ALA A 229 -4.64 -19.36 -2.02
C ALA A 229 -5.40 -18.58 -3.11
N LEU A 230 -6.67 -18.26 -2.86
CA LEU A 230 -7.48 -17.44 -3.76
C LEU A 230 -6.91 -16.02 -3.90
N ALA A 231 -6.56 -15.39 -2.78
CA ALA A 231 -5.99 -14.04 -2.75
C ALA A 231 -4.66 -13.96 -3.51
N ALA A 232 -3.75 -14.91 -3.28
CA ALA A 232 -2.50 -14.97 -4.02
C ALA A 232 -2.73 -15.15 -5.53
N SER A 233 -3.65 -16.05 -5.91
CA SER A 233 -3.99 -16.29 -7.32
C SER A 233 -4.56 -15.04 -7.99
N ASN A 234 -5.52 -14.38 -7.36
CA ASN A 234 -6.15 -13.17 -7.87
C ASN A 234 -5.15 -12.00 -7.98
N THR A 235 -4.18 -11.92 -7.07
CA THR A 235 -3.09 -10.92 -7.10
C THR A 235 -2.17 -11.10 -8.31
N ILE A 236 -2.00 -12.33 -8.79
CA ILE A 236 -1.26 -12.61 -10.03
C ILE A 236 -2.13 -12.30 -11.25
N ILE A 237 -3.42 -12.68 -11.21
CA ILE A 237 -4.28 -12.65 -12.38
C ILE A 237 -4.74 -11.23 -12.75
N ALA A 238 -5.07 -10.37 -11.78
CA ALA A 238 -5.58 -9.04 -12.07
C ALA A 238 -4.60 -8.15 -12.88
N PRO A 239 -3.29 -8.10 -12.54
CA PRO A 239 -2.31 -7.38 -13.35
C PRO A 239 -2.19 -7.86 -14.79
N PHE A 240 -2.41 -9.16 -15.09
CA PHE A 240 -2.35 -9.66 -16.48
C PHE A 240 -3.28 -8.89 -17.41
N ALA A 241 -4.54 -8.71 -17.00
CA ALA A 241 -5.50 -7.94 -17.78
C ALA A 241 -5.19 -6.44 -17.78
N THR A 242 -4.81 -5.90 -16.62
CA THR A 242 -4.52 -4.46 -16.47
C THR A 242 -3.39 -4.04 -17.42
N VAL A 243 -2.32 -4.83 -17.49
CA VAL A 243 -1.19 -4.60 -18.40
C VAL A 243 -1.62 -4.65 -19.87
N LEU A 244 -2.40 -5.65 -20.28
CA LEU A 244 -2.84 -5.77 -21.67
C LEU A 244 -3.73 -4.60 -22.10
N VAL A 245 -4.66 -4.18 -21.25
CA VAL A 245 -5.51 -3.01 -21.52
C VAL A 245 -4.67 -1.74 -21.58
N TRP A 246 -3.71 -1.56 -20.66
CA TRP A 246 -2.83 -0.40 -20.67
C TRP A 246 -1.95 -0.33 -21.93
N MET A 247 -1.38 -1.47 -22.35
CA MET A 247 -0.60 -1.55 -23.60
C MET A 247 -1.44 -1.20 -24.82
N ALA A 248 -2.69 -1.66 -24.87
CA ALA A 248 -3.62 -1.31 -25.94
C ALA A 248 -3.94 0.20 -25.94
N LEU A 249 -4.17 0.80 -24.77
CA LEU A 249 -4.41 2.25 -24.62
C LEU A 249 -3.19 3.08 -25.02
N ASP A 250 -1.99 2.68 -24.60
CA ASP A 250 -0.73 3.31 -24.99
C ASP A 250 -0.53 3.29 -26.51
N HIS A 251 -0.72 2.13 -27.12
CA HIS A 251 -0.57 1.97 -28.56
C HIS A 251 -1.63 2.76 -29.33
N ALA A 252 -2.90 2.71 -28.91
CA ALA A 252 -3.99 3.46 -29.54
C ALA A 252 -3.77 4.99 -29.48
N ARG A 253 -3.20 5.50 -28.37
CA ARG A 253 -2.99 6.94 -28.18
C ARG A 253 -1.73 7.47 -28.85
N SER A 254 -0.63 6.72 -28.77
CA SER A 254 0.73 7.22 -29.08
C SER A 254 1.47 6.42 -30.14
N GLY A 255 0.89 5.32 -30.62
CA GLY A 255 1.53 4.37 -31.53
C GLY A 255 2.57 3.46 -30.87
N HIS A 256 2.95 3.70 -29.61
CA HIS A 256 4.05 3.01 -28.92
C HIS A 256 3.60 2.51 -27.55
N ILE A 257 4.11 1.35 -27.15
CA ILE A 257 3.93 0.80 -25.80
C ILE A 257 5.10 1.26 -24.94
N THR A 258 4.82 1.78 -23.74
CA THR A 258 5.87 2.29 -22.84
C THR A 258 6.15 1.34 -21.69
N ALA A 259 7.43 1.15 -21.35
CA ALA A 259 7.84 0.33 -20.20
C ALA A 259 7.33 0.90 -18.86
N VAL A 260 7.28 2.23 -18.74
CA VAL A 260 6.71 2.91 -17.57
C VAL A 260 5.21 2.67 -17.49
N GLY A 261 4.50 2.75 -18.62
CA GLY A 261 3.07 2.43 -18.67
C GLY A 261 2.78 1.00 -18.20
N VAL A 262 3.58 0.01 -18.66
CA VAL A 262 3.47 -1.38 -18.18
C VAL A 262 3.72 -1.48 -16.68
N ALA A 263 4.76 -0.81 -16.17
CA ALA A 263 5.07 -0.82 -14.74
C ALA A 263 3.94 -0.21 -13.88
N THR A 264 3.36 0.92 -14.33
CA THR A 264 2.20 1.54 -13.69
C THR A 264 0.96 0.63 -13.75
N ALA A 265 0.71 -0.02 -14.89
CA ALA A 265 -0.42 -0.92 -15.05
C ALA A 265 -0.37 -2.13 -14.10
N ILE A 266 0.83 -2.65 -13.82
CA ILE A 266 1.02 -3.69 -12.80
C ILE A 266 0.52 -3.19 -11.44
N VAL A 267 0.99 -2.01 -11.01
CA VAL A 267 0.61 -1.42 -9.71
C VAL A 267 -0.91 -1.16 -9.65
N VAL A 268 -1.50 -0.59 -10.70
CA VAL A 268 -2.95 -0.32 -10.79
C VAL A 268 -3.77 -1.60 -10.60
N GLY A 269 -3.37 -2.69 -11.28
CA GLY A 269 -4.05 -3.99 -11.14
C GLY A 269 -3.95 -4.55 -9.73
N LEU A 270 -2.79 -4.38 -9.07
CA LEU A 270 -2.55 -4.81 -7.70
C LEU A 270 -3.36 -4.00 -6.68
N VAL A 271 -3.42 -2.67 -6.84
CA VAL A 271 -4.25 -1.78 -6.03
C VAL A 271 -5.72 -2.16 -6.17
N ALA A 272 -6.20 -2.34 -7.40
CA ALA A 272 -7.60 -2.64 -7.67
C ALA A 272 -8.06 -3.97 -7.06
N ILE A 273 -7.23 -5.03 -7.13
CA ILE A 273 -7.60 -6.34 -6.58
C ILE A 273 -7.46 -6.42 -5.06
N THR A 274 -6.69 -5.54 -4.42
CA THR A 274 -6.41 -5.56 -2.97
C THR A 274 -7.65 -5.76 -2.08
N PRO A 275 -8.72 -4.94 -2.18
CA PRO A 275 -9.89 -5.12 -1.31
C PRO A 275 -10.70 -6.40 -1.62
N ALA A 276 -10.53 -6.98 -2.81
CA ALA A 276 -11.35 -8.09 -3.31
C ALA A 276 -10.58 -9.42 -3.43
N ALA A 277 -9.28 -9.45 -3.15
CA ALA A 277 -8.38 -10.54 -3.53
C ALA A 277 -8.86 -11.90 -3.01
N GLY A 278 -9.28 -12.00 -1.75
CA GLY A 278 -9.80 -13.25 -1.17
C GLY A 278 -11.31 -13.44 -1.31
N LEU A 279 -12.01 -12.60 -2.08
CA LEU A 279 -13.48 -12.52 -2.08
C LEU A 279 -14.12 -12.88 -3.43
N ILE A 280 -13.42 -12.64 -4.54
CA ILE A 280 -13.95 -12.83 -5.89
C ILE A 280 -13.26 -14.00 -6.61
N SER A 281 -13.90 -14.55 -7.65
CA SER A 281 -13.29 -15.63 -8.43
C SER A 281 -12.18 -15.11 -9.36
N PRO A 282 -11.25 -15.99 -9.81
CA PRO A 282 -10.16 -15.61 -10.71
C PRO A 282 -10.59 -14.88 -11.99
N MET A 283 -11.72 -15.26 -12.59
CA MET A 283 -12.24 -14.58 -13.77
C MET A 283 -12.73 -13.16 -13.47
N HIS A 284 -13.31 -12.93 -12.28
CA HIS A 284 -13.69 -11.58 -11.86
C HIS A 284 -12.46 -10.74 -11.50
N ALA A 285 -11.39 -11.33 -10.98
CA ALA A 285 -10.12 -10.64 -10.76
C ALA A 285 -9.51 -10.16 -12.09
N LEU A 286 -9.53 -11.01 -13.12
CA LEU A 286 -9.11 -10.64 -14.47
C LEU A 286 -9.94 -9.48 -15.03
N LEU A 287 -11.28 -9.57 -14.89
CA LEU A 287 -12.20 -8.51 -15.34
C LEU A 287 -11.98 -7.19 -14.56
N LEU A 288 -11.81 -7.26 -13.25
CA LEU A 288 -11.56 -6.10 -12.40
C LEU A 288 -10.26 -5.39 -12.83
N GLY A 289 -9.19 -6.15 -13.10
CA GLY A 289 -7.95 -5.58 -13.61
C GLY A 289 -8.13 -4.88 -14.97
N ALA A 290 -8.87 -5.49 -15.90
CA ALA A 290 -9.18 -4.87 -17.18
C ALA A 290 -9.92 -3.53 -17.01
N ILE A 291 -10.93 -3.50 -16.13
CA ILE A 291 -11.75 -2.31 -15.87
C ILE A 291 -10.93 -1.23 -15.16
N ALA A 292 -10.09 -1.60 -14.19
CA ALA A 292 -9.31 -0.67 -13.38
C ALA A 292 -8.28 0.13 -14.20
N ALA A 293 -7.80 -0.41 -15.32
CA ALA A 293 -6.88 0.30 -16.21
C ALA A 293 -7.46 1.64 -16.71
N PHE A 294 -8.76 1.70 -17.05
CA PHE A 294 -9.38 2.88 -17.65
C PHE A 294 -9.41 4.12 -16.74
N PRO A 295 -9.99 4.08 -15.52
CA PRO A 295 -10.02 5.24 -14.65
C PRO A 295 -8.62 5.73 -14.30
N SER A 296 -7.67 4.83 -14.05
CA SER A 296 -6.29 5.23 -13.73
C SER A 296 -5.57 5.85 -14.94
N TYR A 297 -5.68 5.23 -16.12
CA TYR A 297 -5.06 5.74 -17.35
C TYR A 297 -5.55 7.16 -17.69
N PHE A 298 -6.88 7.35 -17.70
CA PHE A 298 -7.46 8.64 -17.99
C PHE A 298 -7.28 9.64 -16.85
N GLY A 299 -7.24 9.17 -15.60
CA GLY A 299 -6.93 9.96 -14.41
C GLY A 299 -5.55 10.61 -14.51
N ILE A 300 -4.51 9.83 -14.84
CA ILE A 300 -3.15 10.33 -15.08
C ILE A 300 -3.15 11.36 -16.21
N MET A 301 -3.87 11.07 -17.30
CA MET A 301 -3.94 11.97 -18.44
C MET A 301 -4.64 13.29 -18.11
N MET A 302 -5.73 13.26 -17.34
CA MET A 302 -6.43 14.46 -16.86
C MET A 302 -5.56 15.26 -15.89
N ARG A 303 -4.90 14.58 -14.94
CA ARG A 303 -3.98 15.18 -13.96
C ARG A 303 -2.86 15.93 -14.68
N SER A 304 -2.25 15.34 -15.70
CA SER A 304 -1.17 15.96 -16.48
C SER A 304 -1.53 17.31 -17.14
N ARG A 305 -2.84 17.57 -17.35
CA ARG A 305 -3.38 18.82 -17.90
C ARG A 305 -3.81 19.82 -16.81
N SER A 306 -3.74 19.42 -15.56
CA SER A 306 -4.16 20.23 -14.41
C SER A 306 -2.97 20.94 -13.75
N ARG A 307 -3.28 21.88 -12.85
CA ARG A 307 -2.28 22.53 -11.99
C ARG A 307 -1.88 21.67 -10.78
N LEU A 308 -2.51 20.51 -10.60
CA LEU A 308 -2.14 19.56 -9.56
C LEU A 308 -0.84 18.88 -9.96
N ASP A 309 0.26 19.38 -9.44
CA ASP A 309 1.50 18.63 -9.40
C ASP A 309 1.31 17.53 -8.36
N ASP A 310 1.01 16.31 -8.78
CA ASP A 310 1.19 15.07 -8.01
C ASP A 310 2.42 14.41 -8.61
N SER A 311 3.55 14.44 -7.90
CA SER A 311 4.85 14.32 -8.58
C SER A 311 5.04 12.99 -9.31
N LEU A 312 4.45 11.89 -8.81
CA LEU A 312 4.56 10.55 -9.38
C LEU A 312 3.21 9.87 -9.66
N ASP A 313 2.14 10.65 -9.83
CA ASP A 313 0.79 10.12 -10.13
C ASP A 313 0.24 9.18 -9.03
N VAL A 314 0.55 9.40 -7.76
CA VAL A 314 0.12 8.52 -6.66
C VAL A 314 -1.40 8.52 -6.48
N THR A 315 -2.06 9.65 -6.76
CA THR A 315 -3.51 9.81 -6.60
C THR A 315 -4.31 9.11 -7.70
N PRO A 316 -3.97 9.27 -9.00
CA PRO A 316 -4.72 8.59 -10.07
C PRO A 316 -4.28 7.15 -10.35
N ALA A 317 -3.10 6.70 -9.93
CA ALA A 317 -2.61 5.34 -10.13
C ALA A 317 -3.11 4.38 -9.04
#